data_AF-A0A7S0L4S8-F1
#
_entry.id   AF-A0A7S0L4S8-F1
#
_cell.length_a   1.000
_cell.length_b   1.000
_cell.length_c   1.000
_cell.angle_alpha   90.00
_cell.angle_beta   90.00
_cell.angle_gamma   90.00
#
_symmetry.space_group_name_H-M   'P 1'
#
loop_
_entity.id
_entity.type
_entity.pdbx_description
1 polymer ?
#
loop_
_entity_poly.entity_id
_entity_poly.type
_entity_poly.pdbx_seq_one_letter_code
_entity_poly.pdbx_strand_id
1 'polypeptide(L)'
;LRVSALRPGTCNAIAFWFELHLDEQHTLSAAPGCSLRTWKQNVQHLHPTVRLQRGDQLTIRVLNRLDSQLHVQACLAGKEDELEQWTFMGMPAEAMRAR
;
A
#
# COMPACT_ATOMS: atom_id res chain seq x y z
N LEU A 1 2.25 -1.58 8.42
CA LEU A 1 3.21 -2.64 8.07
C LEU A 1 4.62 -2.08 8.21
N ARG A 2 5.62 -2.88 8.63
CA ARG A 2 7.03 -2.49 8.60
C ARG A 2 7.82 -3.49 7.77
N VAL A 3 8.63 -3.00 6.84
CA VAL A 3 9.42 -3.83 5.92
C VAL A 3 10.85 -3.32 5.82
N SER A 4 11.80 -4.24 5.64
CA SER A 4 13.23 -3.91 5.53
C SER A 4 13.67 -3.85 4.07
N ALA A 5 14.39 -2.79 3.70
CA ALA A 5 14.96 -2.64 2.38
C ALA A 5 16.13 -3.63 2.19
N LEU A 6 16.02 -4.51 1.19
CA LEU A 6 17.06 -5.52 0.91
C LEU A 6 18.21 -4.96 0.06
N ARG A 7 17.96 -3.87 -0.67
CA ARG A 7 18.88 -3.23 -1.60
C ARG A 7 18.71 -1.70 -1.53
N PRO A 8 19.79 -0.92 -1.74
CA PRO A 8 19.68 0.52 -1.87
C PRO A 8 18.94 0.91 -3.14
N GLY A 9 18.25 2.06 -3.12
CA GLY A 9 17.52 2.56 -4.29
C GLY A 9 16.51 3.65 -3.95
N THR A 10 15.64 3.94 -4.90
CA THR A 10 14.51 4.85 -4.72
C THR A 10 13.22 4.06 -4.83
N CYS A 11 12.44 4.01 -3.74
CA CYS A 11 11.08 3.49 -3.76
C CYS A 11 10.14 4.58 -4.27
N ASN A 12 9.76 4.45 -5.54
CA ASN A 12 8.86 5.38 -6.22
C ASN A 12 7.43 4.87 -6.36
N ALA A 13 7.19 3.58 -6.10
CA ALA A 13 5.88 2.98 -6.15
C ALA A 13 5.83 1.70 -5.31
N ILE A 14 4.63 1.32 -4.91
CA ILE A 14 4.32 0.02 -4.29
C ILE A 14 3.38 -0.73 -5.21
N ALA A 15 3.83 -1.91 -5.65
CA ALA A 15 2.99 -2.87 -6.36
C ALA A 15 2.31 -3.78 -5.35
N PHE A 16 1.02 -4.03 -5.54
CA PHE A 16 0.25 -4.93 -4.69
C PHE A 16 -0.81 -5.68 -5.49
N TRP A 17 -1.19 -6.84 -4.97
CA TRP A 17 -2.18 -7.75 -5.51
C TRP A 17 -2.86 -8.47 -4.34
N PHE A 18 -3.80 -9.36 -4.65
CA PHE A 18 -4.51 -10.15 -3.65
C PHE A 18 -4.49 -11.63 -4.01
N GLU A 19 -4.79 -12.43 -3.00
CA GLU A 19 -5.18 -13.83 -3.14
C GLU A 19 -6.62 -13.96 -2.64
N LEU A 20 -7.45 -14.61 -3.44
CA LEU A 20 -8.85 -14.89 -3.10
C LEU A 20 -8.95 -16.36 -2.73
N HIS A 21 -9.10 -16.62 -1.43
CA HIS A 21 -9.33 -17.96 -0.90
C HIS A 21 -10.83 -18.27 -0.99
N LEU A 22 -11.18 -19.24 -1.84
CA LEU A 22 -12.56 -19.69 -2.01
C LEU A 22 -12.94 -20.69 -0.91
N ASP A 23 -11.97 -21.51 -0.52
CA ASP A 23 -12.00 -22.46 0.58
C ASP A 23 -10.55 -22.76 1.03
N GLU A 24 -10.37 -23.78 1.86
CA GLU A 24 -9.06 -24.18 2.41
C GLU A 24 -8.08 -24.71 1.35
N GLN A 25 -8.56 -25.13 0.18
CA GLN A 25 -7.76 -25.79 -0.87
C GLN A 25 -7.64 -24.94 -2.13
N HIS A 26 -8.61 -24.08 -2.42
CA HIS A 26 -8.70 -23.32 -3.65
C HIS A 26 -8.42 -21.84 -3.42
N THR A 27 -7.33 -21.37 -4.03
CA THR A 27 -6.93 -19.95 -4.00
C THR A 27 -6.71 -19.44 -5.41
N LEU A 28 -7.34 -18.31 -5.74
CA LEU A 28 -7.09 -17.59 -6.98
C LEU A 28 -6.12 -16.44 -6.70
N SER A 29 -5.01 -16.37 -7.43
CA SER A 29 -4.01 -15.33 -7.26
C SER A 29 -4.10 -14.30 -8.38
N ALA A 30 -3.93 -13.02 -8.03
CA ALA A 30 -3.69 -11.94 -8.99
C ALA A 30 -2.20 -11.56 -9.08
N ALA A 31 -1.29 -12.39 -8.55
CA ALA A 31 0.14 -12.11 -8.54
C ALA A 31 0.73 -12.00 -9.96
N PRO A 32 1.87 -11.29 -10.11
CA PRO A 32 2.62 -11.27 -11.36
C PRO A 32 2.90 -12.69 -11.87
N GLY A 33 2.60 -12.96 -13.14
CA GLY A 33 2.83 -14.26 -13.76
C GLY A 33 1.76 -15.33 -13.52
N CYS A 34 0.66 -15.03 -12.82
CA CYS A 34 -0.45 -15.97 -12.69
C CYS A 34 -1.15 -16.25 -14.04
N SER A 35 -1.87 -17.36 -14.13
CA SER A 35 -2.57 -17.79 -15.34
C SER A 35 -3.86 -16.99 -15.62
N LEU A 36 -4.47 -16.37 -14.60
CA LEU A 36 -5.67 -15.56 -14.74
C LEU A 36 -5.34 -14.23 -15.43
N ARG A 37 -5.87 -14.02 -16.64
CA ARG A 37 -5.58 -12.84 -17.46
C ARG A 37 -6.54 -11.66 -17.22
N THR A 38 -7.63 -11.89 -16.52
CA THR A 38 -8.70 -10.90 -16.29
C THR A 38 -8.39 -9.95 -15.15
N TRP A 39 -7.54 -10.34 -14.20
CA TRP A 39 -7.11 -9.49 -13.09
C TRP A 39 -5.70 -8.96 -13.31
N LYS A 40 -5.53 -7.66 -13.06
CA LYS A 40 -4.26 -6.97 -13.14
C LYS A 40 -3.77 -6.61 -11.75
N GLN A 41 -2.45 -6.52 -11.60
CA GLN A 41 -1.84 -5.96 -10.40
C GLN A 41 -2.09 -4.46 -10.33
N ASN A 42 -2.08 -3.91 -9.12
CA ASN A 42 -2.14 -2.48 -8.92
C ASN A 42 -0.74 -1.94 -8.55
N VAL A 43 -0.46 -0.71 -9.00
CA VAL A 43 0.77 0.01 -8.69
C VAL A 43 0.38 1.40 -8.25
N GLN A 44 0.73 1.76 -7.02
CA GLN A 44 0.55 3.11 -6.52
C GLN A 44 1.89 3.82 -6.44
N HIS A 45 2.00 4.95 -7.14
CA HIS A 45 3.15 5.82 -7.06
C HIS A 45 3.19 6.53 -5.71
N LEU A 46 4.38 6.56 -5.10
CA LEU A 46 4.63 7.28 -3.88
C LEU A 46 5.03 8.72 -4.22
N HIS A 47 4.39 9.67 -3.53
CA HIS A 47 4.78 11.07 -3.57
C HIS A 47 4.82 11.61 -2.13
N PRO A 48 5.99 12.02 -1.62
CA PRO A 48 7.30 11.96 -2.26
C PRO A 48 7.83 10.51 -2.40
N THR A 49 8.80 10.30 -3.30
CA THR A 49 9.53 9.02 -3.38
C THR A 49 10.46 8.85 -2.18
N VAL A 50 10.67 7.63 -1.71
CA VAL A 50 11.54 7.36 -0.55
C VAL A 50 12.89 6.82 -1.00
N ARG A 51 13.98 7.48 -0.62
CA ARG A 51 15.34 6.99 -0.87
C ARG A 51 15.75 6.02 0.24
N LEU A 52 16.32 4.89 -0.14
CA LEU A 52 16.59 3.76 0.74
C LEU A 52 18.03 3.29 0.64
N GLN A 53 18.56 2.85 1.79
CA GLN A 53 19.74 2.01 1.91
C GLN A 53 19.35 0.58 2.31
N ARG A 54 20.28 -0.36 2.15
CA ARG A 54 20.07 -1.73 2.66
C ARG A 54 19.94 -1.69 4.18
N GLY A 55 18.89 -2.31 4.71
CA GLY A 55 18.59 -2.37 6.14
C GLY A 55 17.62 -1.29 6.63
N ASP A 56 17.38 -0.23 5.84
CA ASP A 56 16.38 0.78 6.18
C ASP A 56 15.01 0.13 6.39
N GLN A 57 14.28 0.61 7.39
CA GLN A 57 12.92 0.17 7.65
C GLN A 57 11.95 1.17 7.02
N LEU A 58 11.03 0.69 6.19
CA LEU A 58 9.88 1.47 5.75
C LEU A 58 8.67 1.14 6.62
N THR A 59 7.98 2.18 7.06
CA THR A 59 6.61 2.06 7.55
C THR A 59 5.67 2.29 6.38
N ILE A 60 4.87 1.28 6.07
CA ILE A 60 3.81 1.32 5.05
C ILE A 60 2.45 1.41 5.75
N ARG A 61 1.68 2.43 5.41
CA ARG A 61 0.32 2.65 5.88
C ARG A 61 -0.65 2.35 4.74
N VAL A 62 -1.59 1.44 4.99
CA VAL A 62 -2.65 1.09 4.04
C VAL A 62 -3.96 1.60 4.62
N LEU A 63 -4.67 2.40 3.84
CA LEU A 63 -5.93 3.03 4.20
C LEU A 63 -7.02 2.53 3.28
N ASN A 64 -8.15 2.11 3.85
CA ASN A 64 -9.38 1.95 3.08
C ASN A 64 -10.02 3.34 2.88
N ARG A 65 -10.35 3.67 1.64
CA ARG A 65 -10.97 4.92 1.20
C ARG A 65 -12.27 4.56 0.49
N LEU A 66 -13.35 5.25 0.85
CA LEU A 66 -14.65 5.16 0.17
C LEU A 66 -15.10 3.69 -0.03
N ASP A 67 -14.92 2.89 1.02
CA ASP A 67 -15.27 1.47 1.17
C ASP A 67 -14.68 0.47 0.16
N SER A 68 -13.97 0.93 -0.87
CA SER A 68 -13.58 0.10 -2.02
C SER A 68 -12.21 0.45 -2.63
N GLN A 69 -11.53 1.48 -2.12
CA GLN A 69 -10.24 1.91 -2.63
C GLN A 69 -9.15 1.77 -1.56
N LEU A 70 -8.05 1.12 -1.92
CA LEU A 70 -6.85 1.12 -1.09
C LEU A 70 -5.96 2.32 -1.45
N HIS A 71 -5.52 3.03 -0.42
CA HIS A 71 -4.50 4.07 -0.53
C HIS A 71 -3.32 3.70 0.37
N VAL A 72 -2.14 3.67 -0.23
CA VAL A 72 -0.88 3.26 0.36
C VAL A 72 0.04 4.47 0.44
N GLN A 73 0.51 4.73 1.64
CA GLN A 73 1.55 5.71 1.91
C GLN A 73 2.75 4.98 2.51
N ALA A 74 3.95 5.50 2.30
CA ALA A 74 5.15 4.94 2.88
C ALA A 74 6.18 6.02 3.22
N CYS A 75 6.89 5.81 4.33
CA CYS A 75 7.99 6.65 4.78
C CYS A 75 9.06 5.76 5.42
N LEU A 76 10.23 6.33 5.70
CA LEU A 76 11.19 5.68 6.59
C LEU A 76 10.60 5.58 8.01
N ALA A 77 10.94 4.53 8.74
CA ALA A 77 10.55 4.39 10.14
C ALA A 77 11.13 5.55 10.96
N GLY A 78 10.31 6.13 11.85
CA GLY A 78 10.62 7.36 12.60
C GLY A 78 10.19 8.64 11.89
N LYS A 79 9.67 8.55 10.65
CA LYS A 79 9.12 9.66 9.88
C LYS A 79 7.62 9.52 9.62
N GLU A 80 6.91 8.76 10.45
CA GLU A 80 5.47 8.53 10.29
C GLU A 80 4.62 9.81 10.37
N ASP A 81 5.14 10.87 10.98
CA ASP A 81 4.50 12.19 11.05
C ASP A 81 4.57 12.95 9.71
N GLU A 82 5.49 12.58 8.81
CA GLU A 82 5.58 13.12 7.44
C GLU A 82 4.52 12.50 6.51
N LEU A 83 3.88 11.40 6.93
CA LEU A 83 2.79 10.81 6.16
C LEU A 83 1.58 11.72 6.21
N GLU A 84 1.13 12.16 5.04
CA GLU A 84 0.04 13.10 4.90
C GLU A 84 -1.21 12.63 5.67
N GLN A 85 -1.69 13.50 6.55
CA GLN A 85 -2.99 13.36 7.20
C GLN A 85 -4.06 13.93 6.27
N TRP A 86 -4.44 13.20 5.22
CA TRP A 86 -5.48 13.68 4.30
C TRP A 86 -6.85 13.70 4.94
N THR A 87 -7.51 14.86 4.84
CA THR A 87 -8.94 15.07 4.98
C THR A 87 -9.59 15.15 3.60
N PHE A 88 -10.61 14.34 3.31
CA PHE A 88 -11.32 14.39 2.02
C PHE A 88 -12.17 15.66 1.98
N MET A 89 -11.91 16.58 1.04
CA MET A 89 -12.50 17.93 0.99
C MET A 89 -12.35 18.73 2.30
N GLY A 90 -11.27 18.54 3.06
CA GLY A 90 -11.10 19.20 4.36
C GLY A 90 -11.89 18.56 5.52
N MET A 91 -12.55 17.41 5.31
CA MET A 91 -13.24 16.67 6.38
C MET A 91 -12.36 15.59 7.03
N PRO A 92 -12.25 15.56 8.37
CA PRO A 92 -11.51 14.53 9.11
C PRO A 92 -12.06 13.12 8.86
N ALA A 93 -11.18 12.12 8.89
CA ALA A 93 -11.54 10.71 8.66
C ALA A 93 -12.62 10.18 9.63
N GLU A 94 -12.73 10.77 10.82
CA GLU A 94 -13.77 10.49 11.81
C GLU A 94 -15.18 10.87 11.31
N ALA A 95 -15.30 11.94 10.53
CA ALA A 95 -16.57 12.39 9.93
C ALA A 95 -17.09 11.43 8.85
N MET A 96 -16.23 10.55 8.33
CA MET A 96 -16.61 9.55 7.33
C MET A 96 -17.14 8.24 7.97
N ARG A 97 -16.87 7.99 9.26
CA ARG A 97 -17.32 6.79 9.99
C ARG A 97 -18.76 6.88 10.52
N ALA A 98 -19.43 8.01 10.36
CA ALA A 98 -20.76 8.29 10.91
C ALA A 98 -21.90 8.05 9.90
N ARG A 99 -21.77 7.09 8.99
CA ARG A 99 -22.83 6.71 8.04
C ARG A 99 -23.27 5.27 8.22
#